data_AF-A0A1F8SBG5-F1
#
_entry.id   AF-A0A1F8SBG5-F1
#
_cell.length_a   1.000
_cell.length_b   1.000
_cell.length_c   1.000
_cell.angle_alpha   90.00
_cell.angle_beta   90.00
_cell.angle_gamma   90.00
#
_symmetry.space_group_name_H-M   'P 1'
#
loop_
_entity.id
_entity.type
_entity.pdbx_description
1 polymer ?
#
loop_
_entity_poly.entity_id
_entity_poly.type
_entity_poly.pdbx_seq_one_letter_code
_entity_poly.pdbx_strand_id
1 'polypeptide(L)'
;MTAGTLTNQGQVWVISTDPGHVPNPYAVHIDVYKDEFFDPKICGTSLTPYTNGQGKSYSKNCGSISSGSYYLIIWKTEDDDWNESGQGNLITP
;
A
#
# COMPACT_ATOMS: atom_id res chain seq x y z
N MET A 1 -12.86 6.20 -24.50
CA MET A 1 -11.75 5.46 -23.88
C MET A 1 -12.37 4.53 -22.85
N THR A 2 -12.20 3.22 -23.01
CA THR A 2 -12.85 2.21 -22.18
C THR A 2 -12.33 2.29 -20.75
N ALA A 3 -13.22 2.33 -19.76
CA ALA A 3 -12.84 2.31 -18.37
C ALA A 3 -12.11 0.99 -18.07
N GLY A 4 -10.83 1.09 -17.72
CA GLY A 4 -10.05 -0.05 -17.30
C GLY A 4 -10.25 -0.32 -15.80
N THR A 5 -10.12 -1.56 -15.35
CA THR A 5 -10.14 -1.89 -13.91
C THR A 5 -8.75 -1.69 -13.32
N LEU A 6 -8.61 -0.80 -12.34
CA LEU A 6 -7.35 -0.63 -11.61
C LEU A 6 -7.23 -1.71 -10.53
N THR A 7 -6.09 -2.38 -10.48
CA THR A 7 -5.74 -3.32 -9.40
C THR A 7 -4.42 -2.91 -8.78
N ASN A 8 -4.40 -2.73 -7.46
CA ASN A 8 -3.18 -2.53 -6.68
C ASN A 8 -2.83 -3.83 -5.97
N GLN A 9 -1.67 -4.40 -6.28
CA GLN A 9 -1.21 -5.64 -5.64
C GLN A 9 0.28 -5.57 -5.31
N GLY A 10 0.67 -6.23 -4.23
CA GLY A 10 2.05 -6.22 -3.80
C GLY A 10 2.26 -7.04 -2.54
N GLN A 11 3.41 -6.82 -1.91
CA GLN A 11 3.75 -7.42 -0.63
C GLN A 11 4.61 -6.44 0.19
N VAL A 12 4.50 -6.55 1.51
CA VAL A 12 5.32 -5.80 2.47
C VAL A 12 5.97 -6.79 3.44
N TRP A 13 7.22 -6.56 3.80
CA TRP A 13 7.96 -7.38 4.75
C TRP A 13 8.81 -6.51 5.68
N VAL A 14 9.03 -7.02 6.89
CA VAL A 14 9.98 -6.44 7.84
C VAL A 14 11.41 -6.74 7.37
N ILE A 15 12.29 -5.74 7.44
CA ILE A 15 13.71 -5.87 7.16
C ILE A 15 14.59 -5.77 8.43
N SER A 16 14.18 -4.98 9.42
CA SER A 16 14.90 -4.82 10.69
C SER A 16 13.99 -4.19 11.76
N THR A 17 14.49 -4.10 12.99
CA THR A 17 13.87 -3.35 14.09
C THR A 17 14.89 -2.42 14.72
N ASP A 18 14.43 -1.28 15.24
CA ASP A 18 15.24 -0.36 16.04
C ASP A 18 15.05 -0.62 17.56
N PRO A 19 15.98 -0.15 18.41
CA PRO A 19 15.85 -0.29 19.85
C PRO A 19 14.62 0.44 20.39
N GLY A 20 13.70 -0.29 21.03
CA GLY A 20 12.44 0.27 21.56
C GLY A 20 11.19 -0.26 20.85
N HIS A 21 11.37 -1.07 19.80
CA HIS A 21 10.24 -1.55 19.01
C HIS A 21 9.14 -2.23 19.82
N VAL A 22 7.91 -1.95 19.42
CA VAL A 22 6.72 -2.58 19.99
C VAL A 22 6.66 -4.07 19.62
N PRO A 23 5.93 -4.93 20.36
CA PRO A 23 5.95 -6.37 20.14
C PRO A 23 5.47 -6.84 18.75
N ASN A 24 4.64 -6.04 18.07
CA ASN A 24 4.13 -6.34 16.74
C ASN A 24 4.12 -5.08 15.87
N PRO A 25 4.44 -5.18 14.57
CA PRO A 25 4.35 -4.05 13.66
C PRO A 25 2.91 -3.53 13.55
N TYR A 26 2.78 -2.25 13.29
CA TYR A 26 1.52 -1.61 12.97
C TYR A 26 1.10 -1.90 11.52
N ALA A 27 -0.16 -1.57 11.21
CA ALA A 27 -0.67 -1.73 9.88
C ALA A 27 -0.03 -0.70 8.94
N VAL A 28 0.49 -1.19 7.82
CA VAL A 28 0.89 -0.35 6.68
C VAL A 28 -0.36 -0.10 5.85
N HIS A 29 -0.73 1.16 5.72
CA HIS A 29 -1.82 1.64 4.89
C HIS A 29 -1.29 1.99 3.51
N ILE A 30 -2.03 1.57 2.47
CA ILE A 30 -1.65 1.74 1.07
C ILE A 30 -2.88 2.28 0.35
N ASP A 31 -2.85 3.58 0.04
CA ASP A 31 -3.94 4.30 -0.59
C ASP A 31 -3.58 4.70 -2.02
N VAL A 32 -4.51 4.50 -2.95
CA VAL A 32 -4.37 4.91 -4.35
C VAL A 32 -5.15 6.21 -4.54
N TYR A 33 -4.47 7.20 -5.09
CA TYR A 33 -5.03 8.49 -5.46
C TYR A 33 -4.91 8.70 -6.97
N LYS A 34 -5.81 9.49 -7.53
CA LYS A 34 -5.68 10.01 -8.89
C LYS A 34 -5.17 11.43 -8.81
N ASP A 35 -4.17 11.77 -9.61
CA ASP A 35 -3.62 13.12 -9.71
C ASP A 35 -4.60 14.03 -10.47
N GLU A 36 -5.33 14.86 -9.72
CA GLU A 36 -6.33 15.82 -10.19
C GLU A 36 -6.36 17.04 -9.24
N PHE A 37 -7.20 18.04 -9.51
CA PHE A 37 -7.23 19.29 -8.72
C PHE A 37 -7.47 19.09 -7.20
N PHE A 38 -8.10 17.98 -6.79
CA PHE A 38 -8.34 17.64 -5.37
C PHE A 38 -7.86 16.22 -4.98
N ASP A 39 -7.10 15.57 -5.85
CA ASP A 39 -6.64 14.19 -5.70
C ASP A 39 -7.66 13.24 -5.03
N PRO A 40 -8.70 12.78 -5.75
CA PRO A 40 -9.67 11.88 -5.15
C PRO A 40 -9.01 10.54 -4.78
N LYS A 41 -9.26 10.08 -3.56
CA LYS A 41 -8.93 8.72 -3.14
C LYS A 41 -9.76 7.71 -3.95
N ILE A 42 -9.08 6.84 -4.69
CA ILE A 42 -9.72 5.79 -5.50
C ILE A 42 -10.04 4.57 -4.64
N CYS A 43 -9.07 4.10 -3.87
CA CYS A 43 -9.21 2.94 -3.01
C CYS A 43 -8.10 2.95 -1.94
N GLY A 44 -8.26 2.08 -0.94
CA GLY A 44 -7.23 1.81 0.05
C GLY A 44 -7.24 0.36 0.50
N THR A 45 -6.10 -0.09 0.97
CA THR A 45 -5.93 -1.37 1.67
C THR A 45 -4.97 -1.18 2.83
N SER A 46 -4.98 -2.10 3.78
CA SER A 46 -4.05 -2.11 4.90
C SER A 46 -3.63 -3.54 5.22
N LEU A 47 -2.38 -3.71 5.62
CA LEU A 47 -1.90 -4.99 6.13
C LEU A 47 -0.88 -4.81 7.25
N THR A 48 -0.89 -5.72 8.22
CA THR A 48 0.17 -5.83 9.22
C THR A 48 1.20 -6.86 8.75
N PRO A 49 2.47 -6.49 8.47
CA PRO A 49 3.51 -7.42 8.04
C PRO A 49 3.74 -8.58 9.01
N TYR A 50 4.36 -9.67 8.52
CA TYR A 50 4.83 -10.73 9.41
C TYR A 50 6.15 -10.32 10.07
N THR A 51 6.34 -10.74 11.32
CA THR A 51 7.57 -10.47 12.10
C THR A 51 8.74 -11.38 11.73
N ASN A 52 8.49 -12.43 10.95
CA ASN A 52 9.50 -13.42 10.53
C ASN A 52 10.21 -13.05 9.22
N GLY A 53 10.03 -11.82 8.73
CA GLY A 53 10.62 -11.33 7.47
C GLY A 53 9.95 -11.86 6.20
N GLN A 54 8.91 -12.69 6.30
CA GLN A 54 8.16 -13.14 5.12
C GLN A 54 7.29 -12.00 4.56
N GLY A 55 7.25 -11.90 3.24
CA GLY A 55 6.35 -11.01 2.52
C GLY A 55 4.90 -11.33 2.80
N LYS A 56 4.14 -10.35 3.29
CA LYS A 56 2.69 -10.44 3.38
C LYS A 56 2.07 -9.78 2.16
N SER A 57 1.39 -10.57 1.36
CA SER A 57 0.79 -10.11 0.11
C SER A 57 -0.56 -9.43 0.31
N TYR A 58 -0.88 -8.51 -0.59
CA TYR A 58 -2.20 -7.92 -0.74
C TYR A 58 -2.58 -7.81 -2.22
N SER A 59 -3.89 -7.81 -2.48
CA SER A 59 -4.44 -7.47 -3.79
C SER A 59 -5.76 -6.76 -3.59
N LYS A 60 -5.89 -5.56 -4.16
CA LYS A 60 -7.05 -4.71 -4.06
C LYS A 60 -7.52 -4.33 -5.45
N ASN A 61 -8.71 -4.81 -5.81
CA ASN A 61 -9.47 -4.30 -6.94
C ASN A 61 -10.07 -2.94 -6.55
N CYS A 62 -9.75 -1.90 -7.32
CA CYS A 62 -10.15 -0.52 -7.09
C CYS A 62 -11.26 -0.05 -8.04
N GLY A 63 -11.81 -0.99 -8.82
CA GLY A 63 -12.90 -0.73 -9.73
C GLY A 63 -12.47 -0.06 -11.03
N SER A 64 -13.47 0.38 -11.77
CA SER A 64 -13.28 1.07 -13.05
C SER A 64 -12.71 2.46 -12.84
N ILE A 65 -11.67 2.79 -13.60
CA ILE A 65 -11.00 4.07 -13.58
C ILE A 65 -11.04 4.76 -14.94
N SER A 66 -10.99 6.09 -14.91
CA SER A 66 -10.75 6.93 -16.10
C SER A 66 -9.26 7.00 -16.45
N SER A 67 -8.91 7.46 -17.66
CA SER A 67 -7.51 7.77 -17.99
C SER A 67 -6.95 8.89 -17.09
N GLY A 68 -5.66 8.81 -16.75
CA GLY A 68 -4.96 9.82 -15.97
C GLY A 68 -3.73 9.27 -15.27
N SER A 69 -3.09 10.11 -14.46
CA SER A 69 -1.98 9.72 -13.59
C SER A 69 -2.53 9.27 -12.23
N TYR A 70 -1.94 8.22 -11.68
CA TYR A 70 -2.31 7.65 -10.38
C TYR A 70 -1.04 7.47 -9.55
N TYR A 71 -1.18 7.65 -8.25
CA TYR A 71 -0.06 7.51 -7.32
C TYR A 71 -0.51 6.83 -6.02
N LEU A 72 0.48 6.41 -5.24
CA LEU A 72 0.30 5.72 -3.97
C LEU A 72 0.74 6.62 -2.83
N ILE A 73 -0.04 6.61 -1.75
CA ILE A 73 0.42 7.08 -0.43
C ILE A 73 0.52 5.86 0.48
N ILE A 74 1.70 5.65 1.05
CA ILE A 74 1.99 4.54 1.96
C ILE A 74 2.39 5.12 3.31
N TRP A 75 1.73 4.68 4.38
CA TRP A 75 1.93 5.26 5.71
C TRP A 75 1.59 4.27 6.84
N LYS A 76 2.13 4.55 8.03
CA LYS A 76 1.73 3.94 9.31
C LYS A 76 1.13 5.02 10.20
N THR A 77 0.19 4.66 11.07
CA THR A 77 -0.48 5.63 11.96
C THR A 77 0.49 6.26 12.96
N GLU A 78 1.41 5.47 13.46
CA GLU A 78 2.48 5.86 14.38
C GLU A 78 3.76 5.14 13.97
N ASP A 79 4.90 5.65 14.44
CA ASP A 79 6.14 4.90 14.36
C ASP A 79 6.11 3.76 15.39
N ASP A 80 6.56 2.58 14.97
CA ASP A 80 6.60 1.35 15.76
C ASP A 80 8.02 0.79 15.88
N ASP A 81 9.01 1.53 15.36
CA ASP A 81 10.42 1.14 15.23
C ASP A 81 10.64 -0.18 14.46
N TRP A 82 9.64 -0.59 13.66
CA TRP A 82 9.80 -1.63 12.65
C TRP A 82 10.18 -0.98 11.33
N ASN A 83 11.25 -1.50 10.73
CA ASN A 83 11.69 -1.08 9.42
C ASN A 83 11.13 -2.05 8.39
N GLU A 84 10.39 -1.53 7.41
CA GLU A 84 9.79 -2.35 6.35
C GLU A 84 10.28 -1.99 4.96
N SER A 85 10.17 -2.98 4.07
CA SER A 85 10.29 -2.79 2.64
C SER A 85 9.07 -3.39 1.94
N GLY A 86 8.79 -2.91 0.74
CA GLY A 86 7.65 -3.34 -0.04
C GLY A 86 7.91 -3.30 -1.53
N GLN A 87 7.18 -4.13 -2.26
CA GLN A 87 7.13 -4.10 -3.71
C GLN A 87 5.71 -4.37 -4.20
N GLY A 88 5.35 -3.82 -5.34
CA GLY A 88 4.02 -4.00 -5.90
C GLY A 88 3.88 -3.41 -7.30
N ASN A 89 2.73 -3.68 -7.90
CA ASN A 89 2.34 -3.18 -9.21
C ASN A 89 0.97 -2.50 -9.10
N LEU A 90 0.88 -1.32 -9.71
CA LEU A 90 -0.37 -0.67 -10.02
C LEU A 90 -0.76 -1.04 -11.45
N ILE A 91 -1.73 -1.93 -11.60
CA ILE A 91 -2.12 -2.50 -12.90
C ILE A 91 -3.28 -1.70 -13.45
N THR A 92 -3.07 -1.11 -14.63
CA THR A 92 -4.09 -0.44 -15.44
C THR A 92 -4.17 -1.13 -16.82
N PRO A 93 -5.36 -1.27 -17.41
CA PRO A 93 -5.53 -1.80 -18.78
C PRO A 93 -4.96 -0.92 -19.88
#